data_AF-A0A3N2QD80-F1
#
_entry.id   AF-A0A3N2QD80-F1
#
_cell.length_a   1.000
_cell.length_b   1.000
_cell.length_c   1.000
_cell.angle_alpha   90.00
_cell.angle_beta   90.00
_cell.angle_gamma   90.00
#
_symmetry.space_group_name_H-M   'P 1'
#
loop_
_entity.id
_entity.type
_entity.pdbx_description
1 polymer ?
#
loop_
_entity_poly.entity_id
_entity_poly.type
_entity_poly.pdbx_seq_one_letter_code
_entity_poly.pdbx_strand_id
1 'polypeptide(L)'
;MEKNSTITEISLWSNNIGSEGAIAIAQALEKNSTIRFISLNSNNIGSDGAKALAQALEKNSIITQISLVNNNIDSEGAVKLAGTLEKNSTITGINLEGNNIGSEGAIALAVAIINRQVQSHSRLNIYLDWSETGITEEAARAMALEKINRERRRSQYNIL
;
A
#
# COMPACT_ATOMS: atom_id res chain seq x y z
N MET A 1 -19.52 -5.38 6.48
CA MET A 1 -18.24 -6.12 6.34
C MET A 1 -17.87 -6.90 7.60
N GLU A 2 -18.01 -6.34 8.81
CA GLU A 2 -17.60 -7.01 10.07
C GLU A 2 -18.26 -8.38 10.33
N LYS A 3 -19.55 -8.54 10.00
CA LYS A 3 -20.29 -9.81 10.18
C LYS A 3 -20.31 -10.71 8.94
N ASN A 4 -19.58 -10.36 7.88
CA ASN A 4 -19.61 -11.16 6.66
C ASN A 4 -18.81 -12.45 6.83
N SER A 5 -19.43 -13.58 6.49
CA SER A 5 -18.82 -14.93 6.57
C SER A 5 -18.63 -15.61 5.21
N THR A 6 -19.14 -15.02 4.12
CA THR A 6 -19.16 -15.66 2.80
C THR A 6 -18.54 -14.83 1.69
N ILE A 7 -18.69 -13.51 1.69
CA ILE A 7 -18.15 -12.65 0.63
C ILE A 7 -16.61 -12.60 0.71
N THR A 8 -15.96 -12.91 -0.41
CA THR A 8 -14.50 -12.89 -0.57
C THR A 8 -14.01 -11.71 -1.41
N GLU A 9 -14.88 -11.12 -2.22
CA GLU A 9 -14.52 -10.04 -3.14
C GLU A 9 -15.56 -8.94 -3.07
N ILE A 10 -15.10 -7.69 -2.97
CA ILE A 10 -15.96 -6.52 -2.93
C ILE A 10 -15.45 -5.45 -3.88
N SER A 11 -16.35 -4.91 -4.70
CA SER A 11 -16.10 -3.72 -5.50
C SER A 11 -17.02 -2.59 -5.04
N LEU A 12 -16.42 -1.47 -4.65
CA LEU A 12 -17.11 -0.24 -4.27
C LEU A 12 -16.71 0.91 -5.19
N TRP A 13 -16.45 0.63 -6.47
CA TRP A 13 -16.03 1.64 -7.43
C TRP A 13 -17.04 2.80 -7.52
N SER A 14 -16.54 4.04 -7.44
CA SER A 14 -17.30 5.27 -7.73
C SER A 14 -18.53 5.46 -6.83
N ASN A 15 -18.34 5.33 -5.51
CA ASN A 15 -19.39 5.51 -4.50
C ASN A 15 -19.21 6.78 -3.66
N ASN A 16 -18.27 7.67 -4.02
CA ASN A 16 -17.96 8.89 -3.28
C ASN A 16 -17.75 8.64 -1.76
N ILE A 17 -17.01 7.58 -1.44
CA ILE A 17 -16.78 7.14 -0.05
C ILE A 17 -16.06 8.23 0.77
N GLY A 18 -15.13 8.96 0.16
CA GLY A 18 -14.34 9.98 0.84
C GLY A 18 -13.36 9.40 1.86
N SER A 19 -12.66 10.27 2.58
CA SER A 19 -11.71 9.88 3.62
C SER A 19 -12.43 9.27 4.83
N GLU A 20 -13.55 9.83 5.28
CA GLU A 20 -14.31 9.30 6.43
C GLU A 20 -14.89 7.92 6.15
N GLY A 21 -15.42 7.70 4.94
CA GLY A 21 -15.91 6.38 4.55
C GLY A 21 -14.77 5.36 4.45
N ALA A 22 -13.59 5.77 3.98
CA ALA A 22 -12.41 4.91 3.95
C ALA A 22 -11.94 4.52 5.35
N ILE A 23 -12.02 5.43 6.32
CA ILE A 23 -11.75 5.15 7.74
C ILE A 23 -12.74 4.11 8.27
N ALA A 24 -14.03 4.25 7.99
CA ALA A 24 -15.04 3.28 8.40
C ALA A 24 -14.82 1.90 7.76
N ILE A 25 -14.42 1.88 6.48
CA ILE A 25 -14.05 0.64 5.78
C ILE A 25 -12.81 0.01 6.42
N ALA A 26 -11.77 0.80 6.72
CA ALA A 26 -10.56 0.31 7.38
C ALA A 26 -10.89 -0.38 8.72
N GLN A 27 -11.72 0.24 9.56
CA GLN A 27 -12.18 -0.35 10.82
C GLN A 27 -12.93 -1.67 10.61
N ALA A 28 -13.75 -1.76 9.56
CA ALA A 28 -14.48 -2.98 9.25
C ALA A 28 -13.59 -4.08 8.66
N LEU A 29 -12.55 -3.72 7.89
CA LEU A 29 -11.56 -4.65 7.34
C LEU A 29 -10.65 -5.21 8.43
N GLU A 30 -10.28 -4.44 9.43
CA GLU A 30 -9.46 -4.92 10.56
C GLU A 30 -10.06 -6.18 11.22
N LYS A 31 -11.39 -6.25 11.28
CA LYS A 31 -12.13 -7.37 11.88
C LYS A 31 -12.62 -8.41 10.87
N ASN A 32 -12.54 -8.13 9.57
CA ASN A 32 -13.06 -9.02 8.55
C ASN A 32 -12.08 -10.17 8.29
N SER A 33 -12.61 -11.40 8.27
CA SER A 33 -11.81 -12.63 8.11
C SER A 33 -12.01 -13.34 6.76
N THR A 34 -12.74 -12.74 5.82
CA THR A 34 -13.18 -13.44 4.58
C THR A 34 -12.75 -12.73 3.30
N ILE A 35 -12.75 -11.40 3.27
CA ILE A 35 -12.47 -10.60 2.09
C ILE A 35 -11.00 -10.76 1.71
N ARG A 36 -10.77 -11.25 0.50
CA ARG A 36 -9.46 -11.43 -0.12
C ARG A 36 -9.15 -10.29 -1.10
N PHE A 37 -10.16 -9.78 -1.81
CA PHE A 37 -10.04 -8.69 -2.76
C PHE A 37 -10.98 -7.54 -2.42
N ILE A 38 -10.47 -6.31 -2.43
CA ILE A 38 -11.28 -5.11 -2.33
C ILE A 38 -10.88 -4.07 -3.38
N SER A 39 -11.85 -3.60 -4.16
CA SER A 39 -11.71 -2.45 -5.05
C SER A 39 -12.40 -1.23 -4.46
N LEU A 40 -11.64 -0.16 -4.25
CA LEU A 40 -12.11 1.12 -3.76
C LEU A 40 -11.84 2.23 -4.78
N ASN A 41 -11.82 1.90 -6.07
CA ASN A 41 -11.44 2.83 -7.13
C ASN A 41 -12.36 4.07 -7.18
N SER A 42 -11.83 5.22 -7.59
CA SER A 42 -12.59 6.46 -7.85
C SER A 42 -13.47 6.90 -6.68
N ASN A 43 -12.93 6.96 -5.47
CA ASN A 43 -13.68 7.25 -4.25
C ASN A 43 -13.20 8.45 -3.44
N ASN A 44 -12.25 9.23 -3.96
CA ASN A 44 -11.71 10.42 -3.27
C ASN A 44 -11.21 10.11 -1.84
N ILE A 45 -10.57 8.95 -1.64
CA ILE A 45 -10.12 8.48 -0.33
C ILE A 45 -9.10 9.44 0.33
N GLY A 46 -8.25 10.05 -0.49
CA GLY A 46 -7.20 10.98 -0.03
C GLY A 46 -6.12 10.32 0.84
N SER A 47 -5.20 11.15 1.31
CA SER A 47 -4.08 10.71 2.18
C SER A 47 -4.55 10.09 3.49
N ASP A 48 -5.53 10.72 4.16
CA ASP A 48 -5.99 10.28 5.48
C ASP A 48 -6.71 8.94 5.42
N GLY A 49 -7.55 8.74 4.40
CA GLY A 49 -8.18 7.45 4.15
C GLY A 49 -7.16 6.36 3.82
N ALA A 50 -6.12 6.68 3.03
CA ALA A 50 -5.03 5.76 2.73
C ALA A 50 -4.22 5.38 3.99
N LYS A 51 -3.95 6.35 4.88
CA LYS A 51 -3.28 6.12 6.18
C LYS A 51 -4.10 5.18 7.07
N ALA A 52 -5.42 5.36 7.12
CA ALA A 52 -6.32 4.47 7.88
C ALA A 52 -6.36 3.06 7.29
N LEU A 53 -6.48 2.92 5.97
CA LEU A 53 -6.39 1.63 5.28
C LEU A 53 -5.06 0.94 5.56
N ALA A 54 -3.94 1.66 5.52
CA ALA A 54 -2.62 1.12 5.83
C ALA A 54 -2.55 0.55 7.26
N GLN A 55 -3.17 1.20 8.25
CA GLN A 55 -3.22 0.67 9.63
C GLN A 55 -4.07 -0.60 9.74
N ALA A 56 -5.22 -0.64 9.08
CA ALA A 56 -6.07 -1.83 9.08
C ALA A 56 -5.39 -3.01 8.36
N LEU A 57 -4.73 -2.74 7.23
CA LEU A 57 -3.98 -3.72 6.47
C LEU A 57 -2.76 -4.25 7.23
N GLU A 58 -2.14 -3.47 8.11
CA GLU A 58 -1.04 -3.99 8.95
C GLU A 58 -1.51 -5.13 9.89
N LYS A 59 -2.78 -5.08 10.31
CA LYS A 59 -3.40 -6.08 11.20
C LYS A 59 -4.16 -7.19 10.47
N ASN A 60 -4.65 -6.91 9.26
CA ASN A 60 -5.43 -7.85 8.47
C ASN A 60 -4.50 -8.81 7.70
N SER A 61 -4.56 -10.10 8.03
CA SER A 61 -3.78 -11.18 7.40
C SER A 61 -4.58 -11.99 6.37
N ILE A 62 -5.63 -11.40 5.81
CA ILE A 62 -6.64 -12.08 4.99
C ILE A 62 -6.69 -11.47 3.59
N ILE A 63 -6.64 -10.16 3.48
CA ILE A 63 -6.67 -9.45 2.20
C ILE A 63 -5.37 -9.75 1.44
N THR A 64 -5.53 -10.22 0.21
CA THR A 64 -4.42 -10.50 -0.70
C THR A 64 -4.28 -9.43 -1.77
N GLN A 65 -5.36 -8.74 -2.13
CA GLN A 65 -5.33 -7.74 -3.19
C GLN A 65 -6.21 -6.53 -2.87
N ILE A 66 -5.69 -5.34 -3.18
CA ILE A 66 -6.40 -4.08 -3.01
C ILE A 66 -6.22 -3.17 -4.23
N SER A 67 -7.32 -2.58 -4.70
CA SER A 67 -7.32 -1.58 -5.78
C SER A 67 -7.75 -0.23 -5.23
N LEU A 68 -6.89 0.78 -5.42
CA LEU A 68 -7.04 2.17 -4.95
C LEU A 68 -6.90 3.14 -6.12
N VAL A 69 -7.26 2.74 -7.33
CA VAL A 69 -7.11 3.57 -8.54
C VAL A 69 -7.90 4.86 -8.41
N ASN A 70 -7.34 5.99 -8.85
CA ASN A 70 -8.02 7.29 -8.88
C ASN A 70 -8.60 7.74 -7.52
N ASN A 71 -7.77 7.83 -6.48
CA ASN A 71 -8.23 8.13 -5.12
C ASN A 71 -7.60 9.38 -4.47
N ASN A 72 -6.90 10.20 -5.25
CA ASN A 72 -6.22 11.40 -4.77
C ASN A 72 -5.26 11.12 -3.60
N ILE A 73 -4.64 9.94 -3.59
CA ILE A 73 -3.63 9.57 -2.59
C ILE A 73 -2.33 10.32 -2.93
N ASP A 74 -1.83 11.08 -1.97
CA ASP A 74 -0.58 11.84 -2.10
C ASP A 74 0.65 11.03 -1.67
N SER A 75 1.83 11.66 -1.69
CA SER A 75 3.08 11.03 -1.27
C SER A 75 3.04 10.54 0.17
N GLU A 76 2.43 11.28 1.10
CA GLU A 76 2.34 10.86 2.51
C GLU A 76 1.49 9.59 2.67
N GLY A 77 0.36 9.52 1.99
CA GLY A 77 -0.51 8.34 1.98
C GLY A 77 0.20 7.13 1.38
N ALA A 78 0.90 7.32 0.27
CA ALA A 78 1.69 6.28 -0.39
C ALA A 78 2.86 5.77 0.47
N VAL A 79 3.60 6.68 1.13
CA VAL A 79 4.68 6.32 2.06
C VAL A 79 4.13 5.48 3.21
N LYS A 80 2.94 5.84 3.74
CA LYS A 80 2.31 5.07 4.82
C LYS A 80 1.91 3.67 4.35
N LEU A 81 1.31 3.55 3.16
CA LEU A 81 0.98 2.26 2.54
C LEU A 81 2.23 1.41 2.33
N ALA A 82 3.33 2.00 1.83
CA ALA A 82 4.58 1.29 1.62
C ALA A 82 5.13 0.65 2.90
N GLY A 83 5.15 1.40 4.01
CA GLY A 83 5.59 0.87 5.30
C GLY A 83 4.72 -0.28 5.82
N THR A 84 3.42 -0.27 5.53
CA THR A 84 2.52 -1.40 5.82
C THR A 84 2.83 -2.60 4.94
N LEU A 85 3.02 -2.40 3.63
CA LEU A 85 3.25 -3.47 2.65
C LEU A 85 4.58 -4.21 2.86
N GLU A 86 5.56 -3.52 3.45
CA GLU A 86 6.82 -4.13 3.87
C GLU A 86 6.61 -5.16 4.99
N LYS A 87 5.69 -4.88 5.93
CA LYS A 87 5.40 -5.72 7.09
C LYS A 87 4.33 -6.78 6.83
N ASN A 88 3.34 -6.45 6.00
CA ASN A 88 2.24 -7.36 5.68
C ASN A 88 2.68 -8.34 4.58
N SER A 89 2.76 -9.63 4.91
CA SER A 89 3.15 -10.70 3.99
C SER A 89 1.98 -11.30 3.20
N THR A 90 0.75 -10.92 3.50
CA THR A 90 -0.48 -11.50 2.92
C THR A 90 -0.94 -10.80 1.65
N ILE A 91 -0.76 -9.47 1.57
CA ILE A 91 -1.09 -8.67 0.39
C ILE A 91 -0.08 -8.97 -0.71
N THR A 92 -0.50 -9.52 -1.84
CA THR A 92 0.36 -9.82 -3.00
C THR A 92 0.17 -8.83 -4.14
N GLY A 93 -0.87 -7.98 -4.09
CA GLY A 93 -1.14 -6.97 -5.10
C GLY A 93 -1.75 -5.69 -4.54
N ILE A 94 -1.23 -4.55 -4.98
CA ILE A 94 -1.83 -3.23 -4.77
C ILE A 94 -1.81 -2.42 -6.07
N ASN A 95 -2.95 -1.86 -6.46
CA ASN A 95 -3.04 -0.92 -7.57
C ASN A 95 -3.27 0.51 -7.05
N LEU A 96 -2.38 1.43 -7.42
CA LEU A 96 -2.39 2.85 -7.06
C LEU A 96 -2.35 3.76 -8.31
N GLU A 97 -2.66 3.25 -9.50
CA GLU A 97 -2.76 4.05 -10.73
C GLU A 97 -3.69 5.27 -10.57
N GLY A 98 -3.36 6.38 -11.23
CA GLY A 98 -4.14 7.61 -11.15
C GLY A 98 -4.17 8.27 -9.76
N ASN A 99 -3.09 8.12 -8.99
CA ASN A 99 -2.90 8.85 -7.73
C ASN A 99 -1.67 9.76 -7.82
N ASN A 100 -1.65 10.81 -6.99
CA ASN A 100 -0.58 11.81 -6.98
C ASN A 100 0.52 11.43 -5.97
N ILE A 101 1.04 10.21 -6.05
CA ILE A 101 1.96 9.66 -5.03
C ILE A 101 3.36 10.30 -5.05
N GLY A 102 3.70 10.98 -6.14
CA GLY A 102 5.00 11.62 -6.35
C GLY A 102 6.20 10.66 -6.27
N SER A 103 7.39 11.23 -6.38
CA SER A 103 8.65 10.46 -6.40
C SER A 103 8.95 9.84 -5.04
N GLU A 104 8.61 10.54 -3.97
CA GLU A 104 8.78 10.06 -2.59
C GLU A 104 7.94 8.79 -2.32
N GLY A 105 6.65 8.81 -2.68
CA GLY A 105 5.77 7.65 -2.55
C GLY A 105 6.23 6.47 -3.42
N ALA A 106 6.64 6.75 -4.66
CA ALA A 106 7.14 5.74 -5.58
C ALA A 106 8.43 5.06 -5.08
N ILE A 107 9.39 5.85 -4.55
CA ILE A 107 10.62 5.33 -3.94
C ILE A 107 10.29 4.49 -2.69
N ALA A 108 9.35 4.94 -1.85
CA ALA A 108 8.95 4.19 -0.66
C ALA A 108 8.33 2.82 -1.02
N LEU A 109 7.47 2.78 -2.04
CA LEU A 109 6.90 1.53 -2.54
C LEU A 109 7.97 0.59 -3.11
N ALA A 110 8.96 1.14 -3.84
CA ALA A 110 10.09 0.36 -4.34
C ALA A 110 10.94 -0.23 -3.20
N VAL A 111 11.17 0.53 -2.11
CA VAL A 111 11.83 0.01 -0.90
C VAL A 111 11.05 -1.16 -0.31
N ALA A 112 9.73 -1.02 -0.16
CA ALA A 112 8.88 -2.07 0.40
C ALA A 112 8.96 -3.38 -0.40
N ILE A 113 8.96 -3.30 -1.75
CA ILE A 113 9.12 -4.47 -2.63
C ILE A 113 10.46 -5.16 -2.37
N ILE A 114 11.56 -4.39 -2.40
CA ILE A 114 12.91 -4.96 -2.29
C ILE A 114 13.10 -5.61 -0.92
N ASN A 115 12.69 -4.92 0.16
CA ASN A 115 12.82 -5.47 1.51
C ASN A 115 12.00 -6.74 1.67
N ARG A 116 10.77 -6.78 1.14
CA ARG A 116 9.92 -7.97 1.23
C ARG A 116 10.43 -9.15 0.42
N GLN A 117 11.01 -8.89 -0.76
CA GLN A 117 11.63 -9.92 -1.60
C GLN A 117 12.80 -10.59 -0.85
N VAL A 118 13.58 -9.81 -0.09
CA VAL A 118 14.69 -10.33 0.73
C VAL A 118 14.20 -11.11 1.96
N GLN A 119 13.10 -10.67 2.59
CA GLN A 119 12.65 -11.23 3.88
C GLN A 119 11.77 -12.49 3.74
N SER A 120 10.86 -12.52 2.77
CA SER A 120 9.73 -13.47 2.79
C SER A 120 9.63 -14.40 1.58
N HIS A 121 10.44 -14.19 0.54
CA HIS A 121 10.26 -14.79 -0.80
C HIS A 121 8.84 -14.59 -1.39
N SER A 122 7.98 -13.79 -0.76
CA SER A 122 6.65 -13.44 -1.25
C SER A 122 6.77 -12.28 -2.23
N ARG A 123 6.17 -12.45 -3.41
CA ARG A 123 6.10 -11.39 -4.41
C ARG A 123 4.98 -10.40 -4.06
N LEU A 124 5.32 -9.12 -4.05
CA LEU A 124 4.37 -8.00 -4.01
C LEU A 124 4.37 -7.33 -5.38
N ASN A 125 3.21 -7.28 -6.01
CA ASN A 125 3.00 -6.54 -7.25
C ASN A 125 2.41 -5.17 -6.92
N ILE A 126 3.05 -4.10 -7.42
CA ILE A 126 2.50 -2.75 -7.38
C ILE A 126 2.15 -2.34 -8.81
N TYR A 127 1.00 -1.73 -8.99
CA TYR A 127 0.59 -1.12 -10.25
C TYR A 127 0.54 0.40 -10.03
N LEU A 128 1.37 1.11 -10.79
CA LEU A 128 1.57 2.56 -10.71
C LEU A 128 1.54 3.15 -12.12
N ASP A 129 1.02 4.36 -12.23
CA ASP A 129 1.31 5.20 -13.38
C ASP A 129 2.62 5.95 -13.12
N TRP A 130 3.74 5.39 -13.58
CA TRP A 130 5.06 5.99 -13.40
C TRP A 130 5.19 7.38 -14.02
N SER A 131 4.39 7.69 -15.06
CA SER A 131 4.47 8.98 -15.75
C SER A 131 4.07 10.16 -14.85
N GLU A 132 3.21 9.91 -13.86
CA GLU A 132 2.75 10.92 -12.90
C GLU A 132 3.56 10.96 -11.60
N THR A 133 4.47 9.99 -11.38
CA THR A 133 5.31 9.99 -10.17
C THR A 133 6.48 10.97 -10.24
N GLY A 134 6.82 11.47 -11.43
CA GLY A 134 8.00 12.32 -11.65
C GLY A 134 9.34 11.57 -11.58
N ILE A 135 9.32 10.24 -11.56
CA ILE A 135 10.50 9.38 -11.59
C ILE A 135 10.21 8.10 -12.41
N THR A 136 11.21 7.51 -13.05
CA THR A 136 11.03 6.20 -13.71
C THR A 136 11.10 5.06 -12.71
N GLU A 137 10.57 3.88 -13.09
CA GLU A 137 10.66 2.68 -12.26
C GLU A 137 12.11 2.31 -11.92
N GLU A 138 13.01 2.39 -12.91
CA GLU A 138 14.43 2.05 -12.74
C GLU A 138 15.11 3.00 -11.75
N ALA A 139 14.82 4.30 -11.85
CA ALA A 139 15.38 5.30 -10.95
C ALA A 139 14.84 5.13 -9.53
N ALA A 140 13.54 4.85 -9.36
CA ALA A 140 12.95 4.58 -8.05
C ALA A 140 13.57 3.32 -7.41
N ARG A 141 13.79 2.25 -8.19
CA ARG A 141 14.46 1.02 -7.74
C ARG A 141 15.92 1.28 -7.35
N ALA A 142 16.66 2.06 -8.15
CA ALA A 142 18.05 2.40 -7.85
C ALA A 142 18.17 3.19 -6.54
N MET A 143 17.32 4.21 -6.36
CA MET A 143 17.27 5.01 -5.13
C MET A 143 16.85 4.17 -3.91
N ALA A 144 15.90 3.25 -4.09
CA ALA A 144 15.48 2.34 -3.02
C ALA A 144 16.63 1.43 -2.57
N LEU A 145 17.38 0.82 -3.50
CA LEU A 145 18.57 0.02 -3.18
C LEU A 145 19.63 0.83 -2.45
N GLU A 146 19.88 2.06 -2.88
CA GLU A 146 20.83 2.93 -2.22
C GLU A 146 20.40 3.23 -0.77
N LYS A 147 19.12 3.55 -0.55
CA LYS A 147 18.56 3.81 0.78
C LYS A 147 18.73 2.59 1.69
N ILE A 148 18.35 1.40 1.22
CA ILE A 148 18.49 0.13 1.96
C ILE A 148 19.96 -0.14 2.32
N ASN A 149 20.89 0.05 1.38
CA ASN A 149 22.31 -0.17 1.63
C ASN A 149 22.92 0.86 2.60
N ARG A 150 22.43 2.10 2.60
CA ARG A 150 22.83 3.12 3.58
C ARG A 150 22.35 2.74 4.99
N GLU A 151 21.11 2.27 5.13
CA GLU A 151 20.56 1.81 6.41
C GLU A 151 21.30 0.58 6.96
N ARG A 152 21.58 -0.42 6.12
CA ARG A 152 22.36 -1.60 6.51
C ARG A 152 23.76 -1.25 7.02
N ARG A 153 24.46 -0.33 6.34
CA ARG A 153 25.77 0.16 6.78
C ARG A 153 25.68 0.85 8.14
N ARG A 154 24.70 1.74 8.34
CA ARG A 154 24.49 2.43 9.63
C ARG A 154 24.25 1.44 10.77
N SER A 155 23.44 0.41 10.55
CA SER A 155 23.18 -0.62 11.57
C SER A 155 24.43 -1.45 11.92
N GLN A 156 25.36 -1.64 10.99
CA GLN A 156 26.62 -2.36 11.24
C GLN A 156 27.62 -1.55 12.09
N TYR A 157 27.61 -0.21 11.99
CA TYR A 157 28.50 0.65 12.78
C TYR A 157 28.02 0.92 14.21
N ASN A 158 26.72 0.76 14.51
CA ASN A 158 26.16 0.98 15.85
C ASN A 158 26.32 -0.22 16.81
N ILE A 159 27.04 -1.28 16.41
CA ILE A 159 27.24 -2.51 17.19
C ILE A 159 28.72 -2.64 17.67
N LEU A 160 29.55 -1.61 17.42
CA LEU A 160 30.94 -1.50 17.90
C LEU A 160 31.05 -0.40 18.95
#